data_AF-A0A6C1EAD4-F1
#
_entry.id   AF-A0A6C1EAD4-F1
#
_cell.length_a   1.000
_cell.length_b   1.000
_cell.length_c   1.000
_cell.angle_alpha   90.00
_cell.angle_beta   90.00
_cell.angle_gamma   90.00
#
_symmetry.space_group_name_H-M   'P 1'
#
loop_
_entity.id
_entity.type
_entity.pdbx_description
1 polymer ?
#
loop_
_entity_poly.entity_id
_entity_poly.type
_entity_poly.pdbx_seq_one_letter_code
_entity_poly.pdbx_strand_id
1 'polypeptide(L)'
;MGDHSLPDFRTCLKFSVTARKSFLCMYRDDVADEKLASPMPSACDIQLKTTIGEMYPAAGMRVTIMNSTTESLDSLATTHIQDFEIVIIPDVNSLSRPDQAKLVRVMRESEISSERAQSGRIFIGVIHWSNQTPPSSATKDGDDASKPTAKTRVFLPACIHIDGWLKHKFWFACAPPHLNFDSFSESSISTRATNNTEATKEEEQESADKRSVGVDEEANLDDVFVGTNVKRYILDIMVHLRTHRLTYNAKAGGVYTNSLDDVILLSRLISLHSGKMFVAPSHVKEASMWYFPMHLELVRRSSMDSSLLYGSDPNLVDEMLEKLGKIKFEEVNEFENPLFLESLVVKNVIGKVVPPV
;
A
#
# COMPACT_ATOMS: atom_id res chain seq x y z
N MET A 1 1.22 8.92 -13.20
CA MET A 1 1.27 7.51 -12.75
C MET A 1 0.41 6.69 -13.71
N GLY A 2 0.65 5.39 -13.86
CA GLY A 2 -0.26 4.53 -14.60
C GLY A 2 -1.51 4.26 -13.76
N ASP A 3 -2.68 4.09 -14.39
CA ASP A 3 -3.96 3.87 -13.71
C ASP A 3 -4.00 2.65 -12.75
N HIS A 4 -2.98 1.78 -12.82
CA HIS A 4 -2.89 0.49 -12.14
C HIS A 4 -1.61 0.31 -11.29
N SER A 5 -0.68 1.27 -11.31
CA SER A 5 0.55 1.21 -10.49
C SER A 5 0.27 1.55 -9.02
N LEU A 6 0.97 0.91 -8.09
CA LEU A 6 0.98 1.32 -6.67
C LEU A 6 1.58 2.75 -6.52
N PRO A 7 1.19 3.51 -5.48
CA PRO A 7 1.75 4.84 -5.24
C PRO A 7 3.23 4.78 -4.82
N ASP A 8 3.96 5.85 -5.12
CA ASP A 8 5.39 5.99 -4.84
C ASP A 8 5.71 6.04 -3.34
N PHE A 9 6.72 5.28 -2.92
CA PHE A 9 7.23 5.24 -1.55
C PHE A 9 7.56 6.63 -0.98
N ARG A 10 8.20 7.53 -1.76
CA ARG A 10 8.62 8.85 -1.24
C ARG A 10 7.40 9.72 -0.92
N THR A 11 6.37 9.70 -1.76
CA THR A 11 5.11 10.40 -1.53
C THR A 11 4.33 9.78 -0.37
N CYS A 12 4.24 8.45 -0.33
CA CYS A 12 3.61 7.70 0.76
C CYS A 12 4.25 7.96 2.13
N LEU A 13 5.59 7.94 2.21
CA LEU A 13 6.33 8.20 3.44
C LEU A 13 6.05 9.61 3.98
N LYS A 14 6.10 10.64 3.12
CA LYS A 14 5.76 12.02 3.51
C LYS A 14 4.36 12.10 4.11
N PHE A 15 3.36 11.56 3.40
CA PHE A 15 1.97 11.58 3.86
C PHE A 15 1.79 10.82 5.19
N SER A 16 2.46 9.68 5.35
CA SER A 16 2.42 8.89 6.58
C SER A 16 3.10 9.55 7.77
N VAL A 17 4.19 10.30 7.56
CA VAL A 17 4.83 11.11 8.62
C VAL A 17 3.90 12.26 9.03
N THR A 18 3.36 13.04 8.08
CA THR A 18 2.45 14.16 8.37
C THR A 18 1.15 13.71 9.04
N ALA A 19 0.55 12.61 8.57
CA ALA A 19 -0.68 12.04 9.15
C ALA A 19 -0.45 11.19 10.42
N ARG A 20 0.81 10.87 10.75
CA ARG A 20 1.19 9.91 11.80
C ARG A 20 0.53 8.53 11.61
N LYS A 21 0.43 8.08 10.35
CA LYS A 21 -0.25 6.83 9.92
C LYS A 21 0.76 5.79 9.43
N SER A 22 0.58 4.55 9.85
CA SER A 22 1.39 3.41 9.40
C SER A 22 0.99 2.94 8.00
N PHE A 23 1.91 2.36 7.21
CA PHE A 23 1.62 1.89 5.84
C PHE A 23 2.38 0.59 5.48
N LEU A 24 2.00 -0.03 4.36
CA LEU A 24 2.64 -1.24 3.84
C LEU A 24 3.49 -0.93 2.60
N CYS A 25 4.64 -1.59 2.46
CA CYS A 25 5.51 -1.53 1.29
C CYS A 25 5.56 -2.92 0.64
N MET A 26 5.20 -3.04 -0.63
CA MET A 26 5.02 -4.33 -1.30
C MET A 26 6.21 -4.67 -2.20
N TYR A 27 7.01 -5.64 -1.79
CA TYR A 27 8.21 -6.08 -2.51
C TYR A 27 7.93 -7.34 -3.33
N ARG A 28 8.31 -7.29 -4.61
CA ARG A 28 8.30 -8.45 -5.50
C ARG A 28 9.43 -9.39 -5.09
N ASP A 29 9.12 -10.66 -4.87
CA ASP A 29 10.12 -11.71 -4.74
C ASP A 29 10.59 -12.11 -6.14
N ASP A 30 11.65 -11.44 -6.62
CA ASP A 30 12.32 -11.85 -7.85
C ASP A 30 12.94 -13.24 -7.70
N VAL A 31 12.98 -13.99 -8.80
CA VAL A 31 13.45 -15.39 -8.80
C VAL A 31 14.99 -15.42 -8.87
N ALA A 32 15.61 -14.99 -7.77
CA ALA A 32 17.03 -15.08 -7.50
C ALA A 32 17.23 -15.63 -6.08
N ASP A 33 18.14 -16.61 -5.93
CA ASP A 33 18.47 -17.23 -4.64
C ASP A 33 19.00 -16.19 -3.63
N GLU A 34 18.78 -16.29 -2.31
CA GLU A 34 18.62 -17.50 -1.50
C GLU A 34 17.52 -17.40 -0.44
N LYS A 35 17.02 -18.55 0.04
CA LYS A 35 16.24 -18.65 1.29
C LYS A 35 17.15 -18.52 2.52
N LEU A 36 17.73 -17.34 2.73
CA LEU A 36 18.57 -17.07 3.89
C LEU A 36 17.75 -16.85 5.16
N ALA A 37 17.20 -17.94 5.70
CA ALA A 37 16.52 -18.00 6.99
C ALA A 37 17.51 -17.65 8.13
N SER A 38 17.70 -16.36 8.35
CA SER A 38 18.70 -15.78 9.26
C SER A 38 18.14 -14.51 9.91
N PRO A 39 18.63 -14.10 11.10
CA PRO A 39 18.16 -12.90 11.80
C PRO A 39 18.83 -11.61 11.29
N MET A 40 19.32 -11.59 10.05
CA MET A 40 19.83 -10.37 9.42
C MET A 40 18.68 -9.56 8.80
N PRO A 41 18.72 -8.21 8.83
CA PRO A 41 17.77 -7.40 8.07
C PRO A 41 17.94 -7.71 6.58
N SER A 42 16.83 -7.83 5.86
CA SER A 42 16.88 -8.11 4.42
C SER A 42 17.48 -6.93 3.65
N ALA A 43 17.91 -7.17 2.40
CA ALA A 43 18.32 -6.09 1.50
C ALA A 43 17.24 -5.01 1.36
N CYS A 44 15.96 -5.41 1.40
CA CYS A 44 14.79 -4.53 1.38
C CYS A 44 14.72 -3.63 2.62
N ASP A 45 14.94 -4.18 3.83
CA ASP A 45 14.94 -3.40 5.08
C ASP A 45 16.08 -2.37 5.13
N ILE A 46 17.25 -2.74 4.60
CA ILE A 46 18.43 -1.86 4.49
C ILE A 46 18.18 -0.75 3.47
N GLN A 47 17.57 -1.06 2.32
CA GLN A 47 17.15 -0.11 1.28
C GLN A 47 16.11 0.89 1.82
N LEU A 48 15.10 0.42 2.56
CA LEU A 48 14.11 1.27 3.23
C LEU A 48 14.81 2.23 4.20
N LYS A 49 15.63 1.69 5.12
CA LYS A 49 16.34 2.50 6.12
C LYS A 49 17.25 3.56 5.49
N THR A 50 17.93 3.23 4.40
CA THR A 50 18.77 4.16 3.63
C THR A 50 17.92 5.26 2.98
N THR A 51 16.84 4.89 2.28
CA THR A 51 15.95 5.85 1.60
C THR A 51 15.29 6.82 2.58
N ILE A 52 14.88 6.32 3.76
CA ILE A 52 14.31 7.15 4.83
C ILE A 52 15.36 8.14 5.36
N GLY A 53 16.61 7.71 5.52
CA GLY A 53 17.73 8.56 5.93
C GLY A 53 18.09 9.66 4.92
N GLU A 54 18.02 9.36 3.61
CA GLU A 54 18.16 10.38 2.55
C GLU A 54 17.08 11.46 2.63
N MET A 55 15.83 11.06 2.90
CA MET A 55 14.68 11.97 2.92
C MET A 55 14.59 12.81 4.19
N TYR A 56 15.12 12.31 5.32
CA TYR A 56 15.06 12.97 6.61
C TYR A 56 16.43 12.95 7.31
N PRO A 57 17.41 13.75 6.83
CA PRO A 57 18.77 13.79 7.38
C PRO A 57 18.88 14.52 8.74
N ALA A 58 17.77 15.07 9.25
CA ALA A 58 17.74 15.80 10.52
C ALA A 58 17.69 14.84 11.72
N ALA A 59 18.48 15.12 12.77
CA ALA A 59 18.69 14.24 13.92
C ALA A 59 17.46 14.00 14.84
N GLY A 60 16.27 14.50 14.48
CA GLY A 60 15.03 14.32 15.24
C GLY A 60 14.19 13.09 14.85
N MET A 61 14.68 12.24 13.94
CA MET A 61 13.96 11.03 13.52
C MET A 61 14.80 9.76 13.66
N ARG A 62 14.20 8.75 14.29
CA ARG A 62 14.84 7.46 14.63
C ARG A 62 14.28 6.35 13.76
N VAL A 63 15.13 5.60 13.06
CA VAL A 63 14.71 4.46 12.21
C VAL A 63 15.19 3.14 12.80
N THR A 64 14.25 2.37 13.34
CA THR A 64 14.48 1.04 13.92
C THR A 64 13.94 -0.04 12.97
N ILE A 65 14.72 -1.11 12.77
CA ILE A 65 14.26 -2.33 12.10
C ILE A 65 13.98 -3.34 13.21
N MET A 66 12.80 -3.96 13.21
CA MET A 66 12.48 -5.00 14.17
C MET A 66 13.18 -6.30 13.79
N ASN A 67 13.84 -6.93 14.77
CA ASN A 67 14.08 -8.37 14.70
C ASN A 67 12.74 -9.06 14.97
N SER A 68 12.43 -10.15 14.26
CA SER A 68 11.11 -10.80 14.23
C SER A 68 10.71 -11.57 15.51
N THR A 69 11.24 -11.17 16.68
CA THR A 69 11.01 -11.82 17.97
C THR A 69 9.98 -11.08 18.83
N THR A 70 9.29 -11.83 19.70
CA THR A 70 8.40 -11.31 20.75
C THR A 70 9.05 -10.27 21.64
N GLU A 71 10.37 -10.40 21.90
CA GLU A 71 11.16 -9.50 22.72
C GLU A 71 11.31 -8.10 22.08
N SER A 72 11.32 -8.02 20.74
CA SER A 72 11.31 -6.73 20.02
C SER A 72 9.96 -6.01 20.15
N LEU A 73 8.85 -6.75 20.31
CA LEU A 73 7.53 -6.16 20.55
C LEU A 73 7.38 -5.65 22.00
N ASP A 74 7.85 -6.43 22.97
CA ASP A 74 7.71 -6.09 24.40
C ASP A 74 8.65 -4.93 24.81
N SER A 75 9.79 -4.77 24.13
CA SER A 75 10.66 -3.59 24.27
C SER A 75 10.06 -2.33 23.61
N LEU A 76 9.45 -2.45 22.41
CA LEU A 76 8.71 -1.33 21.81
C LEU A 76 7.55 -0.84 22.69
N ALA A 77 6.86 -1.74 23.40
CA ALA A 77 5.79 -1.40 24.33
C ALA A 77 6.24 -0.62 25.58
N THR A 78 7.53 -0.69 25.94
CA THR A 78 8.08 -0.12 27.19
C THR A 78 8.99 1.09 26.98
N THR A 79 9.47 1.32 25.74
CA THR A 79 10.27 2.51 25.38
C THR A 79 9.46 3.82 25.38
N HIS A 80 9.79 4.76 26.27
CA HIS A 80 9.23 6.11 26.24
C HIS A 80 9.83 6.92 25.09
N ILE A 81 8.97 7.48 24.24
CA ILE A 81 9.37 8.12 22.97
C ILE A 81 9.54 9.63 23.16
N GLN A 82 10.74 10.15 22.91
CA GLN A 82 11.05 11.59 22.95
C GLN A 82 11.10 12.22 21.54
N ASP A 83 11.63 11.50 20.55
CA ASP A 83 11.77 11.93 19.14
C ASP A 83 10.79 11.17 18.23
N PHE A 84 10.64 11.52 16.95
CA PHE A 84 9.77 10.74 16.06
C PHE A 84 10.44 9.41 15.66
N GLU A 85 9.71 8.30 15.72
CA GLU A 85 10.25 6.96 15.41
C GLU A 85 9.52 6.30 14.23
N ILE A 86 10.31 5.74 13.30
CA ILE A 86 9.83 4.87 12.22
C ILE A 86 10.33 3.46 12.50
N VAL A 87 9.39 2.53 12.66
CA VAL A 87 9.64 1.12 12.91
C VAL A 87 9.37 0.31 11.64
N ILE A 88 10.41 -0.32 11.08
CA ILE A 88 10.29 -1.24 9.94
C ILE A 88 10.01 -2.65 10.48
N ILE A 89 8.96 -3.28 9.98
CA ILE A 89 8.56 -4.65 10.32
C ILE A 89 8.86 -5.55 9.11
N PRO A 90 9.88 -6.44 9.19
CA PRO A 90 10.16 -7.39 8.12
C PRO A 90 9.04 -8.44 8.02
N ASP A 91 8.70 -8.80 6.79
CA ASP A 91 7.56 -9.62 6.37
C ASP A 91 6.37 -9.74 7.35
N VAL A 92 5.41 -8.82 7.26
CA VAL A 92 4.19 -8.86 8.10
C VAL A 92 3.35 -10.12 7.87
N ASN A 93 3.47 -10.81 6.72
CA ASN A 93 2.76 -12.08 6.48
C ASN A 93 3.32 -13.23 7.34
N SER A 94 4.58 -13.15 7.80
CA SER A 94 5.20 -14.18 8.66
C SER A 94 4.71 -14.16 10.11
N LEU A 95 4.13 -13.05 10.57
CA LEU A 95 3.78 -12.84 11.98
C LEU A 95 2.69 -13.80 12.46
N SER A 96 2.95 -14.50 13.57
CA SER A 96 1.96 -15.38 14.18
C SER A 96 0.80 -14.57 14.78
N ARG A 97 -0.39 -15.17 14.90
CA ARG A 97 -1.58 -14.50 15.47
C ARG A 97 -1.36 -13.80 16.82
N PRO A 98 -0.68 -14.38 17.84
CA PRO A 98 -0.38 -13.66 19.07
C PRO A 98 0.59 -12.49 18.88
N ASP A 99 1.52 -12.55 17.91
CA ASP A 99 2.45 -11.46 17.61
C ASP A 99 1.74 -10.30 16.89
N GLN A 100 0.84 -10.62 15.95
CA GLN A 100 -0.10 -9.64 15.39
C GLN A 100 -0.91 -8.97 16.51
N ALA A 101 -1.33 -9.72 17.54
CA ALA A 101 -2.13 -9.21 18.66
C ALA A 101 -1.34 -8.26 19.57
N LYS A 102 -0.07 -8.57 19.85
CA LYS A 102 0.87 -7.63 20.47
C LYS A 102 1.06 -6.39 19.62
N LEU A 103 1.31 -6.55 18.32
CA LEU A 103 1.57 -5.43 17.40
C LEU A 103 0.40 -4.43 17.36
N VAL A 104 -0.85 -4.89 17.17
CA VAL A 104 -2.02 -3.98 17.14
C VAL A 104 -2.24 -3.27 18.47
N ARG A 105 -1.87 -3.90 19.59
CA ARG A 105 -1.86 -3.23 20.90
C ARG A 105 -0.82 -2.11 20.93
N VAL A 106 0.43 -2.38 20.56
CA VAL A 106 1.52 -1.38 20.54
C VAL A 106 1.22 -0.24 19.56
N MET A 107 0.64 -0.54 18.39
CA MET A 107 0.19 0.49 17.43
C MET A 107 -0.90 1.38 18.04
N ARG A 108 -1.89 0.82 18.74
CA ARG A 108 -2.95 1.58 19.41
C ARG A 108 -2.43 2.42 20.59
N GLU A 109 -1.51 1.88 21.38
CA GLU A 109 -0.86 2.61 22.48
C GLU A 109 0.02 3.76 21.92
N SER A 110 0.61 3.57 20.73
CA SER A 110 1.35 4.61 20.00
C SER A 110 0.44 5.73 19.46
N GLU A 111 -0.71 5.38 18.85
CA GLU A 111 -1.73 6.35 18.39
C GLU A 111 -2.18 7.27 19.54
N ILE A 112 -2.65 6.68 20.66
CA ILE A 112 -3.15 7.41 21.83
C ILE A 112 -2.06 8.29 22.47
N SER A 113 -0.80 7.87 22.40
CA SER A 113 0.33 8.67 22.88
C SER A 113 0.60 9.86 21.97
N SER A 114 0.43 9.68 20.65
CA SER A 114 0.71 10.72 19.65
C SER A 114 -0.38 11.79 19.55
N GLU A 115 -1.61 11.51 20.01
CA GLU A 115 -2.65 12.53 20.26
C GLU A 115 -2.28 13.46 21.44
N ARG A 116 -1.30 13.09 22.26
CA ARG A 116 -0.95 13.79 23.53
C ARG A 116 0.45 14.39 23.53
N ALA A 117 1.28 14.09 22.55
CA ALA A 117 2.69 14.47 22.50
C ALA A 117 3.12 14.88 21.08
N GLN A 118 4.14 15.72 20.99
CA GLN A 118 4.78 16.03 19.70
C GLN A 118 5.59 14.84 19.15
N SER A 119 6.02 13.90 20.00
CA SER A 119 6.57 12.62 19.55
C SER A 119 5.49 11.67 19.00
N GLY A 120 5.91 10.75 18.14
CA GLY A 120 5.02 9.79 17.48
C GLY A 120 5.80 8.62 16.93
N ARG A 121 5.10 7.51 16.69
CA ARG A 121 5.66 6.30 16.10
C ARG A 121 4.79 5.83 14.94
N ILE A 122 5.39 5.64 13.78
CA ILE A 122 4.74 4.99 12.63
C ILE A 122 5.45 3.68 12.28
N PHE A 123 4.69 2.74 11.72
CA PHE A 123 5.17 1.44 11.33
C PHE A 123 5.13 1.29 9.81
N ILE A 124 6.20 0.76 9.23
CA ILE A 124 6.30 0.39 7.82
C ILE A 124 6.34 -1.13 7.76
N GLY A 125 5.26 -1.73 7.30
CA GLY A 125 5.18 -3.19 7.14
C GLY A 125 5.66 -3.64 5.77
N VAL A 126 6.71 -4.44 5.73
CA VAL A 126 7.18 -5.08 4.48
C VAL A 126 6.27 -6.25 4.16
N ILE A 127 5.75 -6.34 2.93
CA ILE A 127 5.07 -7.54 2.43
C ILE A 127 5.80 -8.04 1.19
N HIS A 128 6.32 -9.26 1.32
CA HIS A 128 6.87 -10.03 0.21
C HIS A 128 5.75 -10.66 -0.61
N TRP A 129 5.85 -10.57 -1.93
CA TRP A 129 4.91 -11.19 -2.86
C TRP A 129 5.63 -11.86 -4.03
N SER A 130 5.37 -13.16 -4.18
CA SER A 130 5.85 -13.95 -5.31
C SER A 130 4.70 -14.34 -6.24
N ASN A 131 5.03 -14.61 -7.49
CA ASN A 131 4.11 -15.18 -8.48
C ASN A 131 3.73 -16.63 -8.09
N GLN A 132 2.73 -16.78 -7.21
CA GLN A 132 2.16 -18.09 -6.91
C GLN A 132 1.70 -18.79 -8.20
N THR A 133 1.90 -20.10 -8.27
CA THR A 133 1.75 -20.88 -9.51
C THR A 133 0.35 -20.76 -10.13
N PRO A 134 0.24 -20.89 -11.48
CA PRO A 134 -1.01 -20.68 -12.20
C PRO A 134 -2.16 -21.55 -11.64
N PRO A 135 -3.42 -21.07 -11.73
CA PRO A 135 -4.56 -21.63 -10.99
C PRO A 135 -4.94 -23.09 -11.31
N SER A 136 -4.27 -23.74 -12.28
CA SER A 136 -4.33 -25.19 -12.46
C SER A 136 -3.81 -25.99 -11.26
N SER A 137 -2.96 -25.39 -10.40
CA SER A 137 -2.48 -26.00 -9.15
C SER A 137 -3.18 -25.39 -7.92
N ALA A 138 -4.51 -25.58 -7.80
CA ALA A 138 -5.25 -25.16 -6.61
C ALA A 138 -4.61 -25.76 -5.34
N THR A 139 -4.04 -24.91 -4.48
CA THR A 139 -3.35 -25.32 -3.26
C THR A 139 -4.34 -25.97 -2.29
N LYS A 140 -3.95 -27.13 -1.74
CA LYS A 140 -4.78 -27.92 -0.84
C LYS A 140 -4.62 -27.39 0.58
N ASP A 141 -5.67 -26.77 1.11
CA ASP A 141 -5.76 -26.44 2.54
C ASP A 141 -5.72 -27.72 3.38
N GLY A 142 -4.72 -27.86 4.26
CA GLY A 142 -4.59 -28.94 5.25
C GLY A 142 -4.08 -30.28 4.70
N ASP A 143 -2.76 -30.50 4.79
CA ASP A 143 -2.15 -31.84 4.61
C ASP A 143 -2.12 -32.60 5.93
N ASP A 144 -3.32 -32.90 6.46
CA ASP A 144 -3.52 -33.59 7.74
C ASP A 144 -4.51 -34.76 7.55
N ALA A 145 -3.99 -35.99 7.56
CA ALA A 145 -4.59 -37.14 6.90
C ALA A 145 -5.71 -37.84 7.71
N SER A 146 -6.68 -37.09 8.26
CA SER A 146 -7.65 -37.64 9.23
C SER A 146 -9.11 -37.14 9.20
N LYS A 147 -9.61 -36.54 8.10
CA LYS A 147 -11.08 -36.43 7.83
C LYS A 147 -11.46 -36.15 6.37
N PRO A 148 -12.61 -36.64 5.88
CA PRO A 148 -13.15 -36.33 4.56
C PRO A 148 -13.99 -35.04 4.58
N THR A 149 -13.38 -33.88 4.81
CA THR A 149 -14.04 -32.58 4.58
C THR A 149 -14.06 -32.25 3.08
N ALA A 150 -15.10 -31.52 2.63
CA ALA A 150 -15.26 -31.16 1.23
C ALA A 150 -14.17 -30.14 0.80
N LYS A 151 -13.21 -30.60 -0.01
CA LYS A 151 -12.00 -29.88 -0.41
C LYS A 151 -12.34 -28.61 -1.19
N THR A 152 -12.44 -27.48 -0.49
CA THR A 152 -12.86 -26.21 -1.08
C THR A 152 -11.70 -25.58 -1.86
N ARG A 153 -11.88 -25.39 -3.17
CA ARG A 153 -10.87 -24.73 -4.02
C ARG A 153 -10.76 -23.25 -3.67
N VAL A 154 -9.54 -22.72 -3.67
CA VAL A 154 -9.24 -21.28 -3.68
C VAL A 154 -8.80 -20.92 -5.08
N PHE A 155 -9.49 -19.96 -5.69
CA PHE A 155 -9.21 -19.50 -7.06
C PHE A 155 -8.43 -18.17 -7.08
N LEU A 156 -8.62 -17.35 -6.04
CA LEU A 156 -7.97 -16.06 -5.87
C LEU A 156 -7.26 -16.04 -4.50
N PRO A 157 -5.97 -16.42 -4.43
CA PRO A 157 -5.15 -16.17 -3.25
C PRO A 157 -5.01 -14.65 -3.04
N ALA A 158 -4.91 -14.24 -1.77
CA ALA A 158 -4.63 -12.85 -1.43
C ALA A 158 -3.13 -12.66 -1.21
N CYS A 159 -2.60 -11.50 -1.58
CA CYS A 159 -1.21 -11.14 -1.27
C CYS A 159 -1.00 -10.90 0.23
N ILE A 160 -2.06 -10.48 0.93
CA ILE A 160 -2.03 -10.07 2.33
C ILE A 160 -2.72 -11.15 3.17
N HIS A 161 -1.95 -11.75 4.09
CA HIS A 161 -2.35 -12.91 4.91
C HIS A 161 -2.64 -12.55 6.38
N ILE A 162 -2.44 -11.29 6.78
CA ILE A 162 -2.69 -10.79 8.14
C ILE A 162 -4.19 -10.74 8.48
N ASP A 163 -4.51 -10.87 9.77
CA ASP A 163 -5.89 -10.76 10.23
C ASP A 163 -6.42 -9.32 10.07
N GLY A 164 -7.73 -9.18 9.79
CA GLY A 164 -8.34 -7.89 9.42
C GLY A 164 -8.15 -6.76 10.45
N TRP A 165 -8.06 -7.09 11.74
CA TRP A 165 -7.86 -6.11 12.81
C TRP A 165 -6.41 -5.57 12.90
N LEU A 166 -5.42 -6.25 12.31
CA LEU A 166 -4.10 -5.69 11.99
C LEU A 166 -4.10 -4.98 10.63
N LYS A 167 -4.81 -5.54 9.64
CA LYS A 167 -4.99 -4.91 8.32
C LYS A 167 -5.50 -3.46 8.41
N HIS A 168 -6.49 -3.20 9.26
CA HIS A 168 -7.04 -1.86 9.51
C HIS A 168 -6.13 -0.94 10.36
N LYS A 169 -4.90 -1.35 10.71
CA LYS A 169 -3.89 -0.48 11.34
C LYS A 169 -2.85 0.09 10.37
N PHE A 170 -2.79 -0.41 9.15
CA PHE A 170 -2.06 0.21 8.05
C PHE A 170 -3.04 1.01 7.18
N TRP A 171 -2.58 2.11 6.58
CA TRP A 171 -3.43 3.10 5.91
C TRP A 171 -3.64 2.79 4.42
N PHE A 172 -2.56 2.41 3.73
CA PHE A 172 -2.54 2.00 2.32
C PHE A 172 -1.29 1.13 2.07
N ALA A 173 -1.12 0.68 0.84
CA ALA A 173 0.07 0.00 0.36
C ALA A 173 0.78 0.83 -0.73
N CYS A 174 2.11 0.77 -0.80
CA CYS A 174 2.93 1.49 -1.78
C CYS A 174 3.89 0.55 -2.54
N ALA A 175 4.40 1.06 -3.66
CA ALA A 175 5.53 0.49 -4.39
C ALA A 175 6.83 0.53 -3.53
N PRO A 176 7.82 -0.32 -3.81
CA PRO A 176 9.14 -0.19 -3.18
C PRO A 176 9.86 1.09 -3.67
N PRO A 177 10.76 1.68 -2.88
CA PRO A 177 11.56 2.81 -3.32
C PRO A 177 12.50 2.42 -4.47
N HIS A 178 12.20 2.90 -5.69
CA HIS A 178 13.04 2.68 -6.85
C HIS A 178 14.48 3.16 -6.59
N LEU A 179 15.45 2.26 -6.73
CA LEU A 179 16.87 2.58 -6.77
C LEU A 179 17.30 2.74 -8.23
N ASN A 180 18.04 3.81 -8.53
CA ASN A 180 18.79 3.92 -9.80
C ASN A 180 20.03 3.02 -9.74
N PHE A 181 19.82 1.70 -9.72
CA PHE A 181 20.88 0.70 -9.64
C PHE A 181 21.51 0.41 -11.02
N ASP A 182 21.96 1.47 -11.71
CA ASP A 182 23.16 1.40 -12.56
C ASP A 182 23.65 2.79 -13.02
N SER A 183 24.58 3.35 -12.24
CA SER A 183 25.53 4.37 -12.70
C SER A 183 26.91 4.21 -12.03
N PHE A 184 27.23 2.99 -11.57
CA PHE A 184 28.49 2.65 -10.89
C PHE A 184 29.16 1.34 -11.35
N SER A 185 28.99 0.99 -12.63
CA SER A 185 29.99 0.21 -13.40
C SER A 185 30.02 0.73 -14.85
N GLU A 186 31.15 0.84 -15.55
CA GLU A 186 32.56 0.61 -15.18
C GLU A 186 33.41 1.88 -15.43
N SER A 187 34.34 2.20 -14.53
CA SER A 187 35.35 3.24 -14.78
C SER A 187 36.66 2.62 -15.28
N SER A 188 36.82 2.42 -16.60
CA SER A 188 38.13 2.09 -17.20
C SER A 188 38.29 2.49 -18.68
N ILE A 189 38.99 3.62 -18.86
CA ILE A 189 39.98 3.88 -19.93
C ILE A 189 39.53 3.67 -21.40
N SER A 190 39.22 4.79 -22.07
CA SER A 190 39.73 5.01 -23.43
C SER A 190 39.95 6.51 -23.69
N THR A 191 41.20 6.95 -23.65
CA THR A 191 41.61 8.34 -23.88
C THR A 191 42.28 8.53 -25.24
N ARG A 192 41.60 9.15 -26.21
CA ARG A 192 42.30 9.81 -27.33
C ARG A 192 41.51 10.90 -28.08
N ALA A 193 42.17 12.06 -28.21
CA ALA A 193 42.09 13.08 -29.28
C ALA A 193 40.72 13.38 -29.96
N THR A 194 40.04 14.50 -29.67
CA THR A 194 40.30 15.90 -30.15
C THR A 194 40.17 16.12 -31.67
N ASN A 195 39.15 16.87 -32.13
CA ASN A 195 39.31 18.22 -32.71
C ASN A 195 37.98 18.84 -33.26
N ASN A 196 37.80 20.14 -32.94
CA ASN A 196 37.14 21.25 -33.68
C ASN A 196 35.63 21.16 -34.07
N THR A 197 34.78 22.16 -33.72
CA THR A 197 34.49 23.48 -34.38
C THR A 197 33.79 23.30 -35.74
N GLU A 198 32.63 23.88 -36.10
CA GLU A 198 31.96 25.19 -35.86
C GLU A 198 30.46 25.00 -35.51
N ALA A 199 29.65 25.89 -34.89
CA ALA A 199 29.61 27.35 -34.66
C ALA A 199 28.70 28.18 -35.62
N THR A 200 27.39 28.19 -35.34
CA THR A 200 26.45 29.25 -35.81
C THR A 200 25.40 29.57 -34.73
N LYS A 201 25.03 30.86 -34.61
CA LYS A 201 24.06 31.47 -33.65
C LYS A 201 22.90 32.10 -34.47
N GLU A 202 21.85 32.78 -33.97
CA GLU A 202 21.46 33.40 -32.68
C GLU A 202 19.90 33.65 -32.74
N GLU A 203 19.08 33.83 -31.70
CA GLU A 203 19.23 33.64 -30.24
C GLU A 203 18.40 32.43 -29.72
N GLU A 204 17.10 32.43 -29.35
CA GLU A 204 16.09 33.50 -29.13
C GLU A 204 15.03 33.03 -28.08
N GLN A 205 13.82 33.62 -28.04
CA GLN A 205 12.93 33.72 -26.85
C GLN A 205 11.56 33.02 -27.06
N GLU A 206 10.77 32.64 -26.03
CA GLU A 206 10.68 33.13 -24.65
C GLU A 206 10.86 32.08 -23.52
N SER A 207 11.05 32.61 -22.30
CA SER A 207 11.07 31.95 -20.98
C SER A 207 9.90 30.97 -20.74
N ALA A 208 10.06 29.79 -20.12
CA ALA A 208 10.68 29.47 -18.83
C ALA A 208 9.90 29.96 -17.59
N ASP A 209 9.10 29.07 -16.98
CA ASP A 209 8.78 29.12 -15.54
C ASP A 209 9.01 27.71 -14.93
N LYS A 210 10.23 27.47 -14.43
CA LYS A 210 10.51 26.31 -13.57
C LYS A 210 9.90 26.59 -12.20
N ARG A 211 8.61 26.30 -12.03
CA ARG A 211 7.97 26.26 -10.71
C ARG A 211 8.47 25.08 -9.89
N SER A 212 9.67 25.22 -9.33
CA SER A 212 9.99 24.66 -8.03
C SER A 212 9.07 25.31 -7.00
N VAL A 213 7.85 24.79 -6.87
CA VAL A 213 6.95 25.16 -5.78
C VAL A 213 7.62 24.68 -4.50
N GLY A 214 8.26 25.60 -3.78
CA GLY A 214 8.48 25.44 -2.35
C GLY A 214 7.09 25.31 -1.74
N VAL A 215 6.75 24.12 -1.28
CA VAL A 215 5.52 23.89 -0.54
C VAL A 215 5.74 24.51 0.83
N ASP A 216 4.90 25.46 1.23
CA ASP A 216 4.92 26.03 2.57
C ASP A 216 4.68 24.89 3.59
N GLU A 217 5.73 24.45 4.28
CA GLU A 217 5.71 23.23 5.11
C GLU A 217 4.85 23.35 6.39
N GLU A 218 4.24 24.51 6.62
CA GLU A 218 3.42 24.85 7.79
C GLU A 218 1.92 25.06 7.47
N ALA A 219 1.47 24.78 6.25
CA ALA A 219 0.04 24.77 5.92
C ALA A 219 -0.70 23.69 6.73
N ASN A 220 -1.51 24.09 7.71
CA ASN A 220 -2.10 23.16 8.67
C ASN A 220 -3.15 22.26 7.98
N LEU A 221 -3.13 20.97 8.34
CA LEU A 221 -4.01 19.93 7.78
C LEU A 221 -5.50 20.24 7.95
N ASP A 222 -5.86 21.04 8.96
CA ASP A 222 -7.24 21.44 9.22
C ASP A 222 -7.73 22.67 8.44
N ASP A 223 -6.82 23.49 7.88
CA ASP A 223 -7.18 24.65 7.06
C ASP A 223 -7.71 24.23 5.68
N VAL A 224 -7.41 23.00 5.24
CA VAL A 224 -7.89 22.44 3.97
C VAL A 224 -9.38 22.14 4.04
N PHE A 225 -10.17 22.92 3.29
CA PHE A 225 -11.63 22.87 3.31
C PHE A 225 -12.19 21.57 2.70
N VAL A 226 -13.09 20.92 3.45
CA VAL A 226 -13.78 19.68 3.05
C VAL A 226 -15.30 19.90 3.12
N GLY A 227 -15.91 20.20 1.98
CA GLY A 227 -17.36 20.40 1.89
C GLY A 227 -18.16 19.11 2.18
N THR A 228 -19.38 19.25 2.70
CA THR A 228 -20.28 18.12 3.01
C THR A 228 -20.55 17.21 1.80
N ASN A 229 -20.60 17.79 0.59
CA ASN A 229 -20.73 17.07 -0.68
C ASN A 229 -19.58 16.07 -0.90
N VAL A 230 -18.34 16.39 -0.50
CA VAL A 230 -17.19 15.47 -0.57
C VAL A 230 -17.37 14.30 0.41
N LYS A 231 -17.81 14.57 1.65
CA LYS A 231 -18.08 13.49 2.63
C LYS A 231 -19.16 12.53 2.13
N ARG A 232 -20.22 13.06 1.50
CA ARG A 232 -21.25 12.26 0.85
C ARG A 232 -20.69 11.43 -0.30
N TYR A 233 -19.86 12.03 -1.17
CA TYR A 233 -19.24 11.31 -2.29
C TYR A 233 -18.38 10.11 -1.83
N ILE A 234 -17.61 10.26 -0.75
CA ILE A 234 -16.83 9.17 -0.15
C ILE A 234 -17.76 8.07 0.40
N LEU A 235 -18.84 8.44 1.09
CA LEU A 235 -19.85 7.48 1.57
C LEU A 235 -20.52 6.71 0.42
N ASP A 236 -20.86 7.40 -0.68
CA ASP A 236 -21.46 6.77 -1.86
C ASP A 236 -20.46 5.78 -2.51
N ILE A 237 -19.17 6.12 -2.61
CA ILE A 237 -18.10 5.18 -3.03
C ILE A 237 -18.02 3.98 -2.08
N MET A 238 -18.00 4.20 -0.76
CA MET A 238 -17.94 3.13 0.25
C MET A 238 -19.12 2.17 0.14
N VAL A 239 -20.35 2.67 -0.09
CA VAL A 239 -21.54 1.83 -0.28
C VAL A 239 -21.45 0.98 -1.55
N HIS A 240 -20.99 1.55 -2.66
CA HIS A 240 -20.81 0.81 -3.91
C HIS A 240 -19.68 -0.23 -3.84
N LEU A 241 -18.60 0.04 -3.08
CA LEU A 241 -17.56 -0.96 -2.80
C LEU A 241 -18.11 -2.11 -1.94
N ARG A 242 -18.83 -1.80 -0.86
CA ARG A 242 -19.47 -2.78 0.06
C ARG A 242 -20.50 -3.70 -0.58
N THR A 243 -20.98 -3.35 -1.77
CA THR A 243 -22.02 -4.08 -2.51
C THR A 243 -21.54 -4.59 -3.88
N HIS A 244 -20.25 -4.40 -4.19
CA HIS A 244 -19.70 -4.82 -5.47
C HIS A 244 -19.60 -6.34 -5.54
N ARG A 245 -20.08 -6.95 -6.64
CA ARG A 245 -20.22 -8.42 -6.82
C ARG A 245 -18.98 -9.24 -6.44
N LEU A 246 -17.79 -8.75 -6.76
CA LEU A 246 -16.52 -9.45 -6.48
C LEU A 246 -16.04 -9.34 -5.02
N THR A 247 -16.73 -8.57 -4.18
CA THR A 247 -16.35 -8.34 -2.77
C THR A 247 -17.14 -9.24 -1.82
N TYR A 248 -16.54 -9.59 -0.68
CA TYR A 248 -17.15 -10.51 0.27
C TYR A 248 -18.17 -9.79 1.17
N ASN A 249 -19.43 -9.80 0.75
CA ASN A 249 -20.56 -9.09 1.38
C ASN A 249 -20.70 -9.37 2.89
N ALA A 250 -20.40 -10.58 3.38
CA ALA A 250 -20.51 -10.94 4.80
C ALA A 250 -19.50 -10.21 5.72
N LYS A 251 -18.47 -9.57 5.15
CA LYS A 251 -17.56 -8.63 5.85
C LYS A 251 -17.66 -7.19 5.28
N ALA A 252 -18.79 -6.85 4.66
CA ALA A 252 -18.99 -5.58 3.95
C ALA A 252 -17.83 -5.29 2.95
N GLY A 253 -17.38 -6.31 2.22
CA GLY A 253 -16.29 -6.20 1.24
C GLY A 253 -14.93 -5.77 1.81
N GLY A 254 -14.74 -5.77 3.14
CA GLY A 254 -13.53 -5.27 3.81
C GLY A 254 -13.50 -3.76 4.07
N VAL A 255 -14.53 -3.00 3.67
CA VAL A 255 -14.57 -1.54 3.83
C VAL A 255 -15.09 -1.17 5.23
N TYR A 256 -14.19 -0.75 6.12
CA TYR A 256 -14.50 -0.41 7.51
C TYR A 256 -15.28 0.92 7.65
N THR A 257 -15.81 1.21 8.84
CA THR A 257 -16.58 2.44 9.11
C THR A 257 -15.70 3.69 9.07
N ASN A 258 -14.53 3.63 9.72
CA ASN A 258 -13.64 4.78 9.91
C ASN A 258 -12.85 5.12 8.63
N SER A 259 -13.00 4.32 7.57
CA SER A 259 -12.46 4.59 6.24
C SER A 259 -12.92 5.91 5.64
N LEU A 260 -14.06 6.47 6.10
CA LEU A 260 -14.47 7.82 5.74
C LEU A 260 -13.43 8.86 6.16
N ASP A 261 -13.00 8.81 7.43
CA ASP A 261 -12.09 9.80 8.00
C ASP A 261 -10.65 9.61 7.48
N ASP A 262 -10.22 8.35 7.30
CA ASP A 262 -8.95 8.01 6.65
C ASP A 262 -8.86 8.56 5.20
N VAL A 263 -9.95 8.43 4.42
CA VAL A 263 -9.99 8.93 3.02
C VAL A 263 -10.15 10.44 2.97
N ILE A 264 -10.85 11.07 3.92
CA ILE A 264 -10.88 12.53 4.07
C ILE A 264 -9.47 13.07 4.35
N LEU A 265 -8.74 12.46 5.29
CA LEU A 265 -7.37 12.85 5.65
C LEU A 265 -6.42 12.72 4.44
N LEU A 266 -6.51 11.61 3.70
CA LEU A 266 -5.70 11.40 2.50
C LEU A 266 -6.07 12.40 1.38
N SER A 267 -7.36 12.69 1.20
CA SER A 267 -7.84 13.68 0.23
C SER A 267 -7.35 15.10 0.56
N ARG A 268 -7.23 15.45 1.85
CA ARG A 268 -6.62 16.72 2.29
C ARG A 268 -5.14 16.79 1.92
N LEU A 269 -4.36 15.73 2.18
CA LEU A 269 -2.93 15.69 1.82
C LEU A 269 -2.69 15.75 0.30
N ILE A 270 -3.46 15.00 -0.49
CA ILE A 270 -3.39 15.05 -1.96
C ILE A 270 -3.76 16.46 -2.47
N SER A 271 -4.74 17.11 -1.85
CA SER A 271 -5.11 18.50 -2.17
C SER A 271 -3.98 19.48 -1.85
N LEU A 272 -3.36 19.38 -0.66
CA LEU A 272 -2.25 20.24 -0.25
C LEU A 272 -1.01 20.02 -1.13
N HIS A 273 -0.66 18.77 -1.43
CA HIS A 273 0.40 18.40 -2.39
C HIS A 273 0.11 18.92 -3.81
N SER A 274 -1.17 19.06 -4.18
CA SER A 274 -1.62 19.71 -5.42
C SER A 274 -1.65 21.24 -5.35
N GLY A 275 -1.20 21.87 -4.26
CA GLY A 275 -1.23 23.32 -4.05
C GLY A 275 -2.64 23.91 -3.87
N LYS A 276 -3.61 23.12 -3.37
CA LYS A 276 -5.03 23.53 -3.27
C LYS A 276 -5.55 23.40 -1.84
N MET A 277 -6.08 24.50 -1.30
CA MET A 277 -6.68 24.54 0.05
C MET A 277 -8.15 24.04 0.10
N PHE A 278 -8.63 23.33 -0.93
CA PHE A 278 -9.97 22.76 -0.97
C PHE A 278 -9.97 21.38 -1.66
N VAL A 279 -10.62 20.39 -1.03
CA VAL A 279 -10.70 19.04 -1.59
C VAL A 279 -11.68 19.00 -2.77
N ALA A 280 -11.15 18.71 -3.96
CA ALA A 280 -11.93 18.48 -5.18
C ALA A 280 -12.23 16.99 -5.38
N PRO A 281 -13.30 16.61 -6.11
CA PRO A 281 -13.62 15.21 -6.38
C PRO A 281 -12.50 14.41 -7.06
N SER A 282 -11.59 15.05 -7.79
CA SER A 282 -10.39 14.43 -8.34
C SER A 282 -9.47 13.85 -7.26
N HIS A 283 -9.23 14.61 -6.19
CA HIS A 283 -8.38 14.19 -5.06
C HIS A 283 -9.02 13.02 -4.30
N VAL A 284 -10.36 13.02 -4.21
CA VAL A 284 -11.12 11.91 -3.60
C VAL A 284 -10.97 10.62 -4.41
N LYS A 285 -10.98 10.70 -5.75
CA LYS A 285 -10.76 9.54 -6.62
C LYS A 285 -9.36 8.97 -6.45
N GLU A 286 -8.35 9.83 -6.38
CA GLU A 286 -6.96 9.44 -6.15
C GLU A 286 -6.77 8.81 -4.75
N ALA A 287 -7.26 9.46 -3.69
CA ALA A 287 -7.28 8.92 -2.33
C ALA A 287 -7.98 7.55 -2.25
N SER A 288 -9.10 7.40 -2.97
CA SER A 288 -9.85 6.14 -3.03
C SER A 288 -9.05 5.02 -3.72
N MET A 289 -8.35 5.34 -4.82
CA MET A 289 -7.47 4.40 -5.52
C MET A 289 -6.24 3.97 -4.69
N TRP A 290 -5.77 4.79 -3.74
CA TRP A 290 -4.64 4.43 -2.87
C TRP A 290 -5.10 3.64 -1.63
N TYR A 291 -6.19 4.06 -0.99
CA TYR A 291 -6.68 3.46 0.26
C TYR A 291 -7.41 2.13 0.05
N PHE A 292 -8.43 2.09 -0.81
CA PHE A 292 -9.36 0.96 -0.84
C PHE A 292 -8.78 -0.37 -1.36
N PRO A 293 -7.87 -0.44 -2.35
CA PRO A 293 -7.39 -1.73 -2.86
C PRO A 293 -6.71 -2.58 -1.80
N MET A 294 -6.01 -1.94 -0.84
CA MET A 294 -5.44 -2.66 0.29
C MET A 294 -6.54 -3.19 1.21
N HIS A 295 -7.52 -2.37 1.60
CA HIS A 295 -8.55 -2.77 2.57
C HIS A 295 -9.60 -3.76 2.06
N LEU A 296 -9.89 -3.81 0.76
CA LEU A 296 -10.88 -4.72 0.18
C LEU A 296 -10.64 -6.21 0.53
N GLU A 297 -11.73 -6.97 0.64
CA GLU A 297 -11.71 -8.44 0.71
C GLU A 297 -12.59 -9.02 -0.40
N LEU A 298 -11.96 -9.68 -1.36
CA LEU A 298 -12.62 -10.27 -2.52
C LEU A 298 -13.14 -11.70 -2.25
N VAL A 299 -14.10 -12.14 -3.07
CA VAL A 299 -14.62 -13.52 -3.13
C VAL A 299 -13.49 -14.47 -3.60
N ARG A 300 -12.97 -15.31 -2.70
CA ARG A 300 -11.84 -16.24 -3.00
C ARG A 300 -12.27 -17.66 -3.38
N ARG A 301 -13.51 -18.02 -3.05
CA ARG A 301 -14.15 -19.34 -3.19
C ARG A 301 -15.62 -19.10 -3.57
N SER A 302 -16.22 -19.93 -4.42
CA SER A 302 -17.62 -19.73 -4.83
C SER A 302 -18.62 -19.73 -3.67
N SER A 303 -18.32 -20.45 -2.58
CA SER A 303 -19.08 -20.42 -1.32
C SER A 303 -19.10 -19.05 -0.61
N MET A 304 -18.34 -18.06 -1.09
CA MET A 304 -18.33 -16.68 -0.60
C MET A 304 -19.16 -15.73 -1.51
N ASP A 305 -19.59 -16.16 -2.70
CA ASP A 305 -20.41 -15.36 -3.62
C ASP A 305 -21.89 -15.41 -3.20
N SER A 306 -22.50 -14.25 -2.99
CA SER A 306 -23.91 -14.17 -2.56
C SER A 306 -24.92 -14.64 -3.62
N SER A 307 -24.53 -14.76 -4.89
CA SER A 307 -25.41 -15.22 -5.98
C SER A 307 -25.86 -16.68 -5.82
N LEU A 308 -25.13 -17.50 -5.05
CA LEU A 308 -25.55 -18.85 -4.67
C LEU A 308 -26.83 -18.84 -3.81
N LEU A 309 -27.01 -17.82 -2.95
CA LEU A 309 -28.23 -17.66 -2.14
C LEU A 309 -29.46 -17.34 -2.99
N TYR A 310 -29.24 -16.88 -4.23
CA TYR A 310 -30.27 -16.60 -5.22
C TYR A 310 -30.37 -17.69 -6.31
N GLY A 311 -29.79 -18.87 -6.07
CA GLY A 311 -29.94 -20.04 -6.94
C GLY A 311 -29.01 -20.11 -8.15
N SER A 312 -27.88 -19.38 -8.13
CA SER A 312 -26.85 -19.51 -9.19
C SER A 312 -26.11 -20.84 -9.10
N ASP A 313 -25.76 -21.42 -10.26
CA ASP A 313 -24.98 -22.67 -10.32
C ASP A 313 -23.54 -22.44 -9.82
N PRO A 314 -23.08 -23.15 -8.77
CA PRO A 314 -21.71 -23.02 -8.25
C PRO A 314 -20.63 -23.37 -9.29
N ASN A 315 -20.91 -24.21 -10.28
CA ASN A 315 -19.94 -24.55 -11.33
C ASN A 315 -19.62 -23.33 -12.23
N LEU A 316 -20.61 -22.48 -12.50
CA LEU A 316 -20.42 -21.24 -13.27
C LEU A 316 -19.70 -20.15 -12.46
N VAL A 317 -19.85 -20.16 -11.12
CA VAL A 317 -19.09 -19.27 -10.23
C VAL A 317 -17.63 -19.74 -10.13
N ASP A 318 -17.39 -21.05 -10.01
CA ASP A 318 -16.04 -21.65 -10.07
C ASP A 318 -15.33 -21.29 -11.39
N GLU A 319 -16.01 -21.45 -12.54
CA GLU A 319 -15.44 -21.10 -13.86
C GLU A 319 -15.14 -19.59 -13.99
N MET A 320 -16.02 -18.73 -13.47
CA MET A 320 -15.80 -17.28 -13.43
C MET A 320 -14.57 -16.92 -12.58
N LEU A 321 -14.44 -17.51 -11.39
CA LEU A 321 -13.31 -17.26 -10.50
C LEU A 321 -12.00 -17.81 -11.06
N GLU A 322 -12.01 -18.97 -11.74
CA GLU A 322 -10.82 -19.52 -12.42
C GLU A 322 -10.34 -18.60 -13.56
N LYS A 323 -11.26 -18.04 -14.35
CA LYS A 323 -10.94 -17.05 -15.40
C LYS A 323 -10.39 -15.75 -14.81
N LEU A 324 -10.98 -15.24 -13.73
CA LEU A 324 -10.46 -14.08 -13.01
C LEU A 324 -9.07 -14.34 -12.40
N GLY A 325 -8.79 -15.58 -11.96
CA GLY A 325 -7.46 -15.98 -11.48
C GLY A 325 -6.39 -15.95 -12.56
N LYS A 326 -6.71 -16.34 -13.80
CA LYS A 326 -5.81 -16.26 -14.96
C LYS A 326 -5.50 -14.81 -15.33
N ILE A 327 -6.54 -13.98 -15.46
CA ILE A 327 -6.40 -12.54 -15.70
C ILE A 327 -5.56 -11.87 -14.59
N LYS A 328 -5.82 -12.20 -13.30
CA LYS A 328 -4.98 -11.68 -12.21
C LYS A 328 -3.51 -12.10 -12.36
N PHE A 329 -3.21 -13.34 -12.73
CA PHE A 329 -1.83 -13.80 -12.92
C PHE A 329 -1.13 -13.10 -14.09
N GLU A 330 -1.83 -12.86 -15.20
CA GLU A 330 -1.31 -12.18 -16.38
C GLU A 330 -1.06 -10.67 -16.09
N GLU A 331 -2.08 -9.94 -15.62
CA GLU A 331 -2.02 -8.48 -15.42
C GLU A 331 -1.11 -8.06 -14.24
N VAL A 332 -0.96 -8.88 -13.19
CA VAL A 332 -0.04 -8.61 -12.07
C VAL A 332 1.43 -8.57 -12.55
N ASN A 333 1.77 -9.29 -13.64
CA ASN A 333 3.10 -9.25 -14.22
C ASN A 333 3.34 -8.01 -15.10
N GLU A 334 2.30 -7.48 -15.76
CA GLU A 334 2.41 -6.27 -16.59
C GLU A 334 2.44 -4.98 -15.75
N PHE A 335 1.64 -4.91 -14.68
CA PHE A 335 1.49 -3.69 -13.86
C PHE A 335 2.24 -3.72 -12.52
N GLU A 336 2.97 -4.81 -12.23
CA GLU A 336 3.74 -5.05 -10.99
C GLU A 336 2.94 -4.81 -9.68
N ASN A 337 1.61 -4.94 -9.74
CA ASN A 337 0.71 -4.63 -8.64
C ASN A 337 -0.03 -5.89 -8.15
N PRO A 338 0.34 -6.49 -7.00
CA PRO A 338 -0.32 -7.68 -6.46
C PRO A 338 -1.78 -7.44 -6.00
N LEU A 339 -2.19 -6.17 -5.89
CA LEU A 339 -3.55 -5.71 -5.60
C LEU A 339 -4.30 -5.27 -6.88
N PHE A 340 -3.85 -5.69 -8.07
CA PHE A 340 -4.45 -5.28 -9.35
C PHE A 340 -5.98 -5.49 -9.43
N LEU A 341 -6.48 -6.66 -9.02
CA LEU A 341 -7.91 -6.99 -9.12
C LEU A 341 -8.74 -6.15 -8.14
N GLU A 342 -8.19 -5.91 -6.95
CA GLU A 342 -8.73 -5.01 -5.94
C GLU A 342 -8.78 -3.56 -6.47
N SER A 343 -7.71 -3.08 -7.12
CA SER A 343 -7.66 -1.78 -7.80
C SER A 343 -8.66 -1.66 -8.95
N LEU A 344 -8.85 -2.73 -9.73
CA LEU A 344 -9.84 -2.78 -10.83
C LEU A 344 -11.27 -2.63 -10.31
N VAL A 345 -11.60 -3.23 -9.16
CA VAL A 345 -12.89 -3.06 -8.47
C VAL A 345 -13.09 -1.60 -8.06
N VAL A 346 -12.07 -0.96 -7.48
CA VAL A 346 -12.15 0.46 -7.07
C VAL A 346 -12.31 1.37 -8.29
N LYS A 347 -11.55 1.15 -9.36
CA LYS A 347 -11.68 1.87 -10.64
C LYS A 347 -13.09 1.73 -11.24
N ASN A 348 -13.68 0.52 -11.17
CA ASN A 348 -15.04 0.26 -11.66
C ASN A 348 -16.11 1.02 -10.87
N VAL A 349 -15.96 1.12 -9.54
CA VAL A 349 -16.86 1.91 -8.68
C VAL A 349 -16.70 3.40 -8.95
N ILE A 350 -15.46 3.91 -8.99
CA ILE A 350 -15.16 5.33 -9.25
C ILE A 350 -15.66 5.81 -10.63
N GLY A 351 -15.70 4.91 -11.62
CA GLY A 351 -16.29 5.18 -12.94
C GLY A 351 -17.83 5.24 -12.94
N LYS A 352 -18.49 4.67 -11.93
CA LYS A 352 -19.97 4.64 -11.79
C LYS A 352 -20.51 5.70 -10.85
N VAL A 353 -19.82 5.98 -9.75
CA VAL A 353 -20.25 7.00 -8.77
C VAL A 353 -19.89 8.38 -9.28
N VAL A 354 -20.88 9.09 -9.81
CA VAL A 354 -20.78 10.48 -10.26
C VAL A 354 -20.66 11.40 -9.05
N PRO A 355 -19.71 12.37 -9.02
CA PRO A 355 -19.66 13.35 -7.95
C PRO A 355 -20.96 14.18 -7.86
N PRO A 356 -21.42 14.55 -6.65
CA PRO A 356 -22.44 15.57 -6.49
C PRO A 356 -21.95 16.90 -7.06
N VAL A 357 -22.82 17.54 -7.87
CA VAL A 357 -22.63 18.87 -8.47
C VAL A 357 -22.86 19.96 -7.42
#